data_AF-A0AAW9JZM7-F1
#
_entry.id   AF-A0AAW9JZM7-F1
#
_cell.length_a   1.000
_cell.length_b   1.000
_cell.length_c   1.000
_cell.angle_alpha   90.00
_cell.angle_beta   90.00
_cell.angle_gamma   90.00
#
_symmetry.space_group_name_H-M   'P 1'
#
loop_
_entity.id
_entity.type
_entity.pdbx_description
1 polymer ?
#
loop_
_entity_poly.entity_id
_entity_poly.type
_entity_poly.pdbx_seq_one_letter_code
_entity_poly.pdbx_strand_id
1 'polypeptide(L)' 'MLLNSGSGFEPSELNSAEKERLSLISYYGYQISPTVENYGIIQNIIWEEFGDTLLSIQLPNYANRKNGILTKVANH' A
#
# COMPACT_ATOMS: atom_id res chain seq x y z
N MET A 1 -22.85 -15.40 17.14
CA MET A 1 -22.45 -16.06 15.89
C MET A 1 -20.93 -16.04 15.85
N LEU A 2 -20.29 -17.21 15.86
CA LEU A 2 -18.84 -17.35 15.68
C LEU A 2 -18.59 -17.49 14.17
N LEU A 3 -17.88 -16.53 13.59
CA LEU A 3 -17.39 -16.60 12.22
C LEU A 3 -16.34 -17.71 12.15
N ASN A 4 -16.61 -18.74 11.36
CA ASN A 4 -15.68 -19.82 11.09
C ASN A 4 -14.63 -19.27 10.12
N SER A 5 -13.56 -18.67 10.66
CA SER A 5 -12.38 -18.26 9.87
C SER A 5 -11.77 -19.51 9.24
N GLY A 6 -11.65 -19.54 7.91
CA GLY A 6 -11.02 -20.66 7.21
C GLY A 6 -9.63 -20.95 7.80
N SER A 7 -9.39 -22.21 8.18
CA SER A 7 -8.12 -22.63 8.77
C SER A 7 -7.00 -22.47 7.73
N GLY A 8 -6.13 -21.48 7.93
CA GLY A 8 -4.98 -21.23 7.07
C GLY A 8 -4.46 -19.80 7.08
N PHE A 9 -5.23 -18.84 7.58
CA PHE A 9 -4.77 -17.45 7.74
C PHE A 9 -4.40 -17.17 9.20
N GLU A 10 -3.09 -17.20 9.49
CA GLU A 10 -2.53 -16.61 10.70
C GLU A 10 -2.27 -15.13 10.41
N PRO A 11 -3.03 -14.18 11.01
CA PRO A 11 -2.73 -12.76 10.87
C PRO A 11 -1.39 -12.49 11.54
N SER A 12 -0.36 -12.14 10.77
CA SER A 12 0.85 -11.58 11.34
C SER A 12 0.57 -10.14 11.76
N GLU A 13 0.75 -9.82 13.04
CA GLU A 13 0.74 -8.42 13.46
C GLU A 13 1.87 -7.67 12.75
N LEU A 14 1.53 -6.53 12.14
CA LEU A 14 2.54 -5.66 11.56
C LEU A 14 3.51 -5.19 12.65
N ASN A 15 4.81 -5.36 12.39
CA ASN A 15 5.85 -4.81 13.24
C ASN A 15 5.90 -3.27 13.10
N SER A 16 6.62 -2.61 14.02
CA SER A 16 6.69 -1.14 14.04
C SER A 16 7.21 -0.53 12.73
N ALA A 17 8.18 -1.18 12.08
CA ALA A 17 8.76 -0.70 10.83
C ALA A 17 7.79 -0.83 9.65
N GLU A 18 7.01 -1.92 9.59
CA GLU A 18 5.96 -2.10 8.58
C GLU A 18 4.85 -1.06 8.77
N LYS A 19 4.42 -0.83 10.02
CA LYS A 19 3.44 0.22 10.36
C LYS A 19 3.93 1.61 9.95
N GLU A 20 5.18 1.93 10.24
CA GLU A 20 5.79 3.21 9.86
C GLU A 20 5.85 3.37 8.34
N ARG A 21 6.35 2.35 7.63
CA ARG A 21 6.44 2.36 6.16
C ARG A 21 5.09 2.55 5.48
N LEU A 22 4.06 1.81 5.91
CA LEU A 22 2.70 1.95 5.37
C LEU A 22 2.09 3.33 5.69
N SER A 23 2.40 3.89 6.86
CA SER A 23 1.97 5.24 7.23
C SER A 23 2.61 6.30 6.32
N LEU A 24 3.91 6.18 6.02
CA LEU A 24 4.61 7.10 5.12
C LEU A 24 4.12 6.99 3.68
N ILE A 25 3.85 5.76 3.19
CA ILE A 25 3.25 5.54 1.87
C ILE A 25 1.88 6.24 1.78
N SER A 26 1.04 6.08 2.80
CA SER A 26 -0.27 6.72 2.87
C SER A 26 -0.16 8.25 2.92
N TYR A 27 0.79 8.76 3.70
CA TYR A 27 1.03 10.19 3.86
C TYR A 27 1.50 10.85 2.55
N TYR A 28 2.62 10.38 1.99
CA TYR A 28 3.19 10.97 0.77
C TYR A 28 2.37 10.71 -0.48
N GLY A 29 1.58 9.65 -0.45
CA GLY A 29 0.83 9.15 -1.59
C GLY A 29 -0.61 9.66 -1.71
N TYR A 30 -1.29 9.89 -0.58
CA TYR A 30 -2.71 10.26 -0.57
C TYR A 30 -3.00 11.49 0.30
N GLN A 31 -2.49 11.54 1.53
CA GLN A 31 -2.84 12.63 2.46
C GLN A 31 -2.49 14.02 1.91
N ILE A 32 -1.38 14.13 1.16
CA ILE A 32 -0.95 15.39 0.53
C ILE A 32 -1.80 15.74 -0.70
N SER A 33 -2.37 14.75 -1.40
CA SER A 33 -3.15 14.94 -2.62
C SER A 33 -4.28 13.90 -2.70
N PRO A 34 -5.40 14.11 -1.96
CA PRO A 34 -6.41 13.09 -1.78
C PRO A 34 -7.37 13.03 -2.97
N THR A 35 -6.94 12.39 -4.06
CA THR A 35 -7.78 12.13 -5.24
C THR A 35 -8.15 10.65 -5.34
N VAL A 36 -9.24 10.32 -6.03
CA VAL A 36 -9.66 8.93 -6.27
C VAL A 36 -8.56 8.13 -6.99
N GLU A 37 -7.86 8.80 -7.91
CA GLU A 37 -6.75 8.20 -8.62
C GLU A 37 -5.56 7.92 -7.69
N ASN A 38 -5.17 8.88 -6.85
CA ASN A 38 -4.12 8.68 -5.86
C ASN A 38 -4.50 7.56 -4.88
N TYR A 39 -5.76 7.50 -4.43
CA TYR A 39 -6.24 6.40 -3.60
C TYR A 39 -6.00 5.04 -4.29
N GLY A 40 -6.40 4.90 -5.56
CA GLY A 40 -6.18 3.67 -6.32
C GLY A 40 -4.70 3.29 -6.42
N ILE A 41 -3.82 4.27 -6.63
CA ILE A 41 -2.37 4.03 -6.68
C ILE A 41 -1.85 3.56 -5.32
N ILE A 42 -2.22 4.24 -4.24
CA ILE A 42 -1.73 3.92 -2.89
C ILE A 42 -2.24 2.56 -2.45
N GLN A 43 -3.50 2.24 -2.73
CA GLN A 43 -4.06 0.94 -2.40
C GLN A 43 -3.30 -0.20 -3.10
N ASN A 44 -2.93 -0.03 -4.37
CA ASN A 44 -2.14 -1.03 -5.09
C ASN A 44 -0.71 -1.14 -4.53
N ILE A 45 -0.06 -0.02 -4.18
CA ILE A 45 1.27 -0.04 -3.56
C ILE A 45 1.22 -0.78 -2.21
N ILE A 46 0.19 -0.54 -1.40
CA ILE A 46 0.01 -1.23 -0.12
C ILE A 46 -0.15 -2.74 -0.31
N TRP A 47 -0.94 -3.19 -1.30
CA TRP A 47 -1.06 -4.62 -1.60
C TRP A 47 0.27 -5.23 -2.03
N GLU A 48 1.04 -4.54 -2.88
CA GLU A 48 2.38 -5.00 -3.27
C GLU A 48 3.35 -5.07 -2.06
N GLU A 49 3.24 -4.17 -1.08
CA GLU A 49 4.01 -4.23 0.18
C GLU A 49 3.58 -5.41 1.08
N PHE A 50 2.34 -5.89 0.96
CA PHE A 50 1.88 -7.12 1.60
C PHE A 50 2.24 -8.40 0.82
N GLY A 51 2.94 -8.28 -0.31
CA GLY A 51 3.42 -9.41 -1.11
C GLY A 51 2.53 -9.79 -2.29
N ASP A 52 1.45 -9.04 -2.57
CA ASP A 52 0.67 -9.25 -3.79
C ASP A 52 1.48 -8.85 -5.03
N THR A 53 1.19 -9.52 -6.15
CA THR A 53 1.80 -9.19 -7.44
C THR A 53 0.81 -8.44 -8.32
N LEU A 54 1.19 -7.24 -8.77
CA LEU A 54 0.38 -6.47 -9.70
C LEU A 54 0.36 -7.14 -11.09
N LEU A 55 -0.79 -7.68 -11.49
CA LEU A 55 -0.96 -8.34 -12.80
C LEU A 55 -1.25 -7.37 -13.94
N SER A 56 -2.09 -6.36 -13.69
CA SER A 56 -2.44 -5.33 -14.68
C SER A 56 -2.97 -4.08 -13.98
N ILE A 57 -2.81 -2.91 -14.61
CA ILE A 57 -3.26 -1.64 -14.03
C ILE A 57 -3.70 -0.67 -15.13
N GLN A 58 -4.82 0.00 -14.91
CA GLN A 58 -5.36 1.03 -15.81
C GLN A 58 -5.06 2.45 -15.31
N LEU A 59 -4.42 2.59 -14.14
CA LEU A 59 -4.04 3.88 -13.58
C LEU A 59 -2.83 4.43 -14.35
N PRO A 60 -2.92 5.65 -14.90
CA PRO A 60 -1.89 6.19 -15.76
C PRO A 60 -0.61 6.46 -14.96
N ASN A 61 0.52 6.15 -15.58
CA ASN A 61 1.86 6.36 -15.03
C ASN A 61 2.09 5.70 -13.65
N TYR A 62 1.40 4.58 -13.36
CA TYR A 62 1.49 3.89 -12.07
C TYR A 62 2.93 3.67 -11.60
N ALA A 63 3.79 3.07 -12.44
CA ALA A 63 5.17 2.75 -12.08
C ALA A 63 5.99 3.99 -11.69
N ASN A 64 5.86 5.08 -12.45
CA ASN A 64 6.55 6.34 -12.16
C ASN A 64 6.05 6.97 -10.86
N ARG A 65 4.74 6.92 -10.61
CA ARG A 65 4.12 7.46 -9.39
C ARG A 65 4.52 6.65 -8.16
N LYS A 66 4.47 5.31 -8.26
CA LYS A 66 4.99 4.39 -7.25
C LYS A 66 6.44 4.72 -6.91
N ASN A 67 7.31 4.81 -7.92
CA ASN A 67 8.72 5.12 -7.69
C ASN A 67 8.91 6.48 -6.99
N GLY A 68 8.16 7.50 -7.40
CA GLY A 68 8.19 8.82 -6.76
C GLY A 68 7.75 8.80 -5.29
N ILE A 69 6.73 7.99 -4.95
CA ILE A 69 6.27 7.82 -3.57
C ILE A 69 7.33 7.08 -2.75
N LEU A 70 7.81 5.93 -3.24
CA LEU A 70 8.83 5.14 -2.54
C LEU A 70 10.14 5.91 -2.35
N THR A 71 10.52 6.76 -3.30
CA THR A 71 11.67 7.67 -3.15
C THR A 71 11.46 8.66 -2.00
N LYS A 72 10.25 9.22 -1.84
CA LYS A 72 9.94 10.12 -0.71
C LYS A 72 9.95 9.38 0.62
N VAL A 73 9.41 8.16 0.66
CA VAL A 73 9.44 7.29 1.84
C VAL A 73 10.87 6.95 2.24
N ALA A 74 11.75 6.65 1.27
CA ALA A 74 13.15 6.32 1.53
C ALA A 74 14.00 7.51 1.99
N ASN A 75 13.57 8.74 1.71
CA ASN A 75 14.26 9.98 2.10
C ASN A 75 13.67 10.62 3.36
N HIS A 76 12.72 9.95 4.04
CA HIS A 76 12.16 10.36 5.33
C HIS A 76 13.13 10.02 6.45
#